data_AF-A0ABD2U151-F1
#
_entry.id   AF-A0ABD2U151-F1
#
_cell.length_a   1.000
_cell.length_b   1.000
_cell.length_c   1.000
_cell.angle_alpha   90.00
_cell.angle_beta   90.00
_cell.angle_gamma   90.00
#
_symmetry.space_group_name_H-M   'P 1'
#
loop_
_entity.id
_entity.type
_entity.pdbx_description
1 polymer ?
#
loop_
_entity_poly.entity_id
_entity_poly.type
_entity_poly.pdbx_seq_one_letter_code
_entity_poly.pdbx_strand_id
1 'polypeptide(L)'
;MKFKNFKQFKEACRELGIRKRRQLRFKPNDQQRVVCICKVDGYPFRIYASKVNKRDPTVQIKSLYLKHKGAKVFDNFHLSPKYIARKYLNIFKADPGWNISGIVEIVRKDFDYTIENLKAWRAKSQALKWIYGDEGLQYGKLLSYRAELLRSNPGSNVVIWRDGGKFLGFYVCLGALKEAFKSGCRPLISLNGYWLKDTYGGNLLSIVAIDPNDCIFPVAYAVIAETESKKTWS
;
A
#
# COMPACT_ATOMS: atom_id res chain seq x y z
N MET A 1 -6.15 -23.83 -24.10
CA MET A 1 -6.25 -22.77 -23.05
C MET A 1 -5.71 -21.46 -23.59
N LYS A 2 -6.45 -20.35 -23.41
CA LYS A 2 -6.09 -18.99 -23.85
C LYS A 2 -6.01 -18.04 -22.64
N PHE A 3 -5.19 -17.00 -22.75
CA PHE A 3 -5.00 -15.94 -21.77
C PHE A 3 -5.12 -14.58 -22.47
N LYS A 4 -5.58 -13.56 -21.75
CA LYS A 4 -5.71 -12.19 -22.27
C LYS A 4 -4.37 -11.60 -22.74
N ASN A 5 -3.27 -11.94 -22.07
CA ASN A 5 -1.92 -11.46 -22.39
C ASN A 5 -0.82 -12.28 -21.70
N PHE A 6 0.44 -11.99 -22.03
CA PHE A 6 1.60 -12.64 -21.40
C PHE A 6 1.71 -12.38 -19.90
N LYS A 7 1.19 -11.26 -19.38
CA LYS A 7 1.18 -10.98 -17.94
C LYS A 7 0.30 -12.00 -17.22
N GLN A 8 -0.92 -12.21 -17.69
CA GLN A 8 -1.84 -13.20 -17.13
C GLN A 8 -1.30 -14.63 -17.27
N PHE A 9 -0.71 -14.98 -18.42
CA PHE A 9 -0.06 -16.28 -18.61
C PHE A 9 1.08 -16.50 -17.61
N LYS A 10 1.97 -15.51 -17.45
CA LYS A 10 3.08 -15.59 -16.49
C LYS A 10 2.55 -15.72 -15.06
N GLU A 11 1.53 -14.96 -14.66
CA GLU A 11 0.90 -15.10 -13.34
C GLU A 11 0.35 -16.51 -13.10
N ALA A 12 -0.31 -17.12 -14.09
CA ALA A 12 -0.80 -18.50 -13.98
C ALA A 12 0.34 -19.53 -13.88
N CYS A 13 1.43 -19.36 -14.64
CA CYS A 13 2.61 -20.22 -14.51
C CYS A 13 3.29 -20.09 -13.14
N ARG A 14 3.33 -18.88 -12.56
CA ARG A 14 3.83 -18.66 -11.19
C ARG A 14 2.96 -19.36 -10.15
N GLU A 15 1.64 -19.19 -10.24
CA GLU A 15 0.66 -19.86 -9.38
C GLU A 15 0.81 -21.39 -9.46
N LEU A 16 0.98 -21.93 -10.68
CA LEU A 16 1.23 -23.35 -10.89
C LEU A 16 2.52 -23.79 -10.19
N GLY A 17 3.59 -23.00 -10.31
CA GLY A 17 4.86 -23.27 -9.63
C GLY A 17 4.71 -23.32 -8.11
N ILE A 18 4.01 -22.35 -7.52
CA ILE A 18 3.72 -22.31 -6.08
C ILE A 18 2.92 -23.56 -5.68
N ARG A 19 1.75 -23.80 -6.29
CA ARG A 19 0.87 -24.92 -5.92
C ARG A 19 1.47 -26.30 -6.12
N LYS A 20 2.25 -26.50 -7.19
CA LYS A 20 2.92 -27.79 -7.46
C LYS A 20 4.25 -27.92 -6.71
N ARG A 21 4.61 -26.92 -5.92
CA ARG A 21 5.89 -26.82 -5.21
C ARG A 21 7.09 -27.02 -6.12
N ARG A 22 7.13 -26.25 -7.21
CA ARG A 22 8.18 -26.26 -8.25
C ARG A 22 8.73 -24.85 -8.50
N GLN A 23 10.03 -24.79 -8.69
CA GLN A 23 10.72 -23.58 -9.10
C GLN A 23 10.63 -23.44 -10.62
N LEU A 24 9.69 -22.63 -11.10
CA LEU A 24 9.47 -22.42 -12.54
C LEU A 24 10.08 -21.09 -12.98
N ARG A 25 10.83 -21.06 -14.07
CA ARG A 25 11.41 -19.83 -14.63
C ARG A 25 10.95 -19.62 -16.06
N PHE A 26 11.05 -18.39 -16.53
CA PHE A 26 10.78 -18.04 -17.92
C PHE A 26 12.10 -17.91 -18.67
N LYS A 27 12.22 -18.54 -19.84
CA LYS A 27 13.34 -18.27 -20.75
C LYS A 27 13.31 -16.81 -21.21
N PRO A 28 14.45 -16.23 -21.65
CA PRO A 28 14.49 -14.93 -22.28
C PRO A 28 13.37 -14.79 -23.32
N ASN A 29 12.67 -13.68 -23.22
CA ASN A 29 11.41 -13.46 -23.92
C ASN A 29 11.65 -12.76 -25.24
N ASP A 30 11.00 -13.21 -26.31
CA ASP A 30 10.74 -12.34 -27.46
C ASP A 30 9.30 -11.80 -27.39
N GLN A 31 8.97 -10.80 -28.21
CA GLN A 31 7.66 -10.14 -28.14
C GLN A 31 6.48 -11.05 -28.55
N GLN A 32 6.73 -12.27 -29.02
CA GLN A 32 5.75 -13.15 -29.65
C GLN A 32 5.53 -14.47 -28.90
N ARG A 33 6.47 -14.92 -28.06
CA ARG A 33 6.35 -16.17 -27.30
C ARG A 33 7.00 -16.11 -25.92
N VAL A 34 6.44 -16.88 -24.99
CA VAL A 34 6.99 -17.14 -23.65
C VAL A 34 7.15 -18.65 -23.47
N VAL A 35 8.30 -19.05 -22.92
CA VAL A 35 8.52 -20.44 -22.50
C VAL A 35 8.73 -20.49 -21.00
N CYS A 36 7.86 -21.22 -20.30
CA CYS A 36 8.03 -21.55 -18.88
C CYS A 36 8.69 -22.92 -18.77
N ILE A 37 9.76 -23.02 -17.98
CA ILE A 37 10.54 -24.24 -17.75
C ILE A 37 10.81 -24.42 -16.25
N CYS A 38 11.31 -25.58 -15.86
CA CYS A 38 11.88 -25.73 -14.51
C CYS A 38 13.16 -24.88 -14.37
N LYS A 39 13.47 -24.44 -13.14
CA LYS A 39 14.74 -23.80 -12.80
C LYS A 39 15.93 -24.74 -13.06
N VAL A 40 15.77 -26.02 -12.71
CA VAL A 40 16.80 -27.06 -12.92
C VAL A 40 16.84 -27.44 -14.40
N ASP A 41 18.02 -27.36 -15.00
CA ASP A 41 18.22 -27.70 -16.41
C ASP A 41 18.13 -29.22 -16.65
N GLY A 42 17.78 -29.60 -17.88
CA GLY A 42 17.57 -31.01 -18.27
C GLY A 42 16.25 -31.62 -17.81
N TYR A 43 15.44 -30.91 -17.00
CA TYR A 43 14.10 -31.37 -16.66
C TYR A 43 13.14 -31.18 -17.83
N PRO A 44 12.28 -32.16 -18.12
CA PRO A 44 11.49 -32.12 -19.34
C PRO A 44 10.29 -31.16 -19.22
N PHE A 45 10.00 -30.63 -18.03
CA PHE A 45 8.91 -29.68 -17.78
C PHE A 45 9.01 -28.45 -18.69
N ARG A 46 7.98 -28.21 -19.49
CA ARG A 46 7.91 -27.10 -20.44
C ARG A 46 6.47 -26.68 -20.72
N ILE A 47 6.20 -25.39 -20.62
CA ILE A 47 4.97 -24.76 -21.11
C ILE A 47 5.35 -23.73 -22.16
N TYR A 48 4.89 -23.94 -23.38
CA TYR A 48 5.13 -23.03 -24.50
C TYR A 48 3.84 -22.32 -24.86
N ALA A 49 3.88 -20.98 -24.86
CA ALA A 49 2.76 -20.16 -25.25
C ALA A 49 3.20 -19.03 -26.18
N SER A 50 2.36 -18.72 -27.16
CA SER A 50 2.59 -17.64 -28.12
C SER A 50 1.33 -16.82 -28.35
N LYS A 51 1.48 -15.60 -28.88
CA LYS A 51 0.34 -14.81 -29.31
C LYS A 51 -0.44 -15.56 -30.39
N VAL A 52 -1.76 -15.43 -30.39
CA VAL A 52 -2.63 -15.97 -31.44
C VAL A 52 -2.42 -15.21 -32.75
N ASN A 53 -2.24 -13.89 -32.66
CA ASN A 53 -1.89 -13.01 -33.77
C ASN A 53 -0.89 -11.95 -33.26
N LYS A 54 0.00 -11.44 -34.11
CA LYS A 54 0.96 -10.37 -33.77
C LYS A 54 0.28 -9.12 -33.18
N ARG A 55 -0.93 -8.78 -33.67
CA ARG A 55 -1.70 -7.59 -33.26
C ARG A 55 -2.62 -7.84 -32.05
N ASP A 56 -2.94 -9.09 -31.76
CA ASP A 56 -3.81 -9.46 -30.64
C ASP A 56 -2.96 -9.79 -29.40
N PRO A 57 -3.22 -9.17 -28.23
CA PRO A 57 -2.51 -9.52 -27.01
C PRO A 57 -2.80 -10.95 -26.52
N THR A 58 -3.85 -11.62 -27.02
CA THR A 58 -4.27 -12.95 -26.61
C THR A 58 -3.17 -13.99 -26.82
N VAL A 59 -2.87 -14.73 -25.76
CA VAL A 59 -1.83 -15.76 -25.71
C VAL A 59 -2.47 -17.13 -25.61
N GLN A 60 -2.02 -18.08 -26.42
CA GLN A 60 -2.47 -19.48 -26.38
C GLN A 60 -1.32 -20.40 -25.99
N ILE A 61 -1.58 -21.36 -25.11
CA ILE A 61 -0.65 -22.47 -24.87
C ILE A 61 -0.64 -23.36 -26.12
N LYS A 62 0.52 -23.52 -26.74
CA LYS A 62 0.74 -24.33 -27.94
C LYS A 62 1.32 -25.70 -27.62
N SER A 63 2.15 -25.81 -26.58
CA SER A 63 2.56 -27.11 -26.05
C SER A 63 2.69 -27.10 -24.54
N LEU A 64 2.33 -28.22 -23.94
CA LEU A 64 2.24 -28.40 -22.50
C LEU A 64 2.84 -29.75 -22.12
N TYR A 65 3.98 -29.73 -21.43
CA TYR A 65 4.64 -30.90 -20.92
C TYR A 65 4.90 -30.73 -19.42
N LEU A 66 4.10 -31.41 -18.60
CA LEU A 66 4.07 -31.21 -17.15
C LEU A 66 4.89 -32.25 -16.36
N LYS A 67 5.46 -33.27 -17.01
CA LYS A 67 6.28 -34.26 -16.28
C LYS A 67 7.52 -33.56 -15.72
N HIS A 68 7.81 -33.83 -14.46
CA HIS A 68 8.90 -33.22 -13.70
C HIS A 68 9.60 -34.30 -12.88
N LYS A 69 10.95 -34.28 -12.86
CA LYS A 69 11.76 -35.34 -12.23
C LYS A 69 12.11 -35.07 -10.76
N GLY A 70 12.27 -33.81 -10.37
CA GLY A 70 12.75 -33.47 -9.03
C GLY A 70 11.71 -33.60 -7.92
N ALA A 71 12.17 -33.49 -6.67
CA ALA A 71 11.36 -33.42 -5.46
C ALA A 71 10.65 -32.06 -5.30
N LYS A 72 9.60 -32.02 -4.46
CA LYS A 72 8.88 -30.77 -4.13
C LYS A 72 9.84 -29.82 -3.38
N VAL A 73 9.75 -28.53 -3.68
CA VAL A 73 10.53 -27.50 -2.96
C VAL A 73 9.74 -26.91 -1.80
N PHE A 74 10.45 -26.51 -0.74
CA PHE A 74 9.88 -25.88 0.46
C PHE A 74 10.18 -24.38 0.56
N ASP A 75 10.88 -23.83 -0.43
CA ASP A 75 10.96 -22.39 -0.68
C ASP A 75 10.65 -22.14 -2.17
N ASN A 76 10.00 -21.03 -2.48
CA ASN A 76 9.59 -20.65 -3.84
C ASN A 76 9.80 -19.16 -4.08
N PHE A 77 10.60 -18.82 -5.10
CA PHE A 77 10.92 -17.41 -5.37
C PHE A 77 9.72 -16.63 -5.93
N HIS A 78 8.65 -17.30 -6.38
CA HIS A 78 7.41 -16.62 -6.76
C HIS A 78 6.50 -16.31 -5.57
N LEU A 79 6.70 -16.98 -4.43
CA LEU A 79 6.03 -16.67 -3.16
C LEU A 79 6.67 -15.43 -2.51
N SER A 80 6.68 -14.33 -3.28
CA SER A 80 7.24 -13.04 -2.89
C SER A 80 6.30 -12.29 -1.94
N PRO A 81 6.81 -11.33 -1.14
CA PRO A 81 5.96 -10.47 -0.32
C PRO A 81 4.84 -9.80 -1.11
N LYS A 82 5.14 -9.35 -2.33
CA LYS A 82 4.16 -8.74 -3.26
C LYS A 82 3.06 -9.72 -3.69
N TYR A 83 3.39 -11.00 -3.88
CA TYR A 83 2.40 -12.02 -4.21
C TYR A 83 1.48 -12.27 -3.00
N ILE A 84 2.04 -12.48 -1.81
CA ILE A 84 1.30 -12.71 -0.57
C ILE A 84 0.36 -11.53 -0.28
N ALA A 85 0.89 -10.31 -0.33
CA ALA A 85 0.13 -9.07 -0.16
C ALA A 85 -1.08 -8.99 -1.11
N ARG A 86 -0.92 -9.40 -2.37
CA ARG A 86 -1.99 -9.36 -3.37
C ARG A 86 -2.98 -10.51 -3.20
N LYS A 87 -2.51 -11.70 -2.84
CA LYS A 87 -3.33 -12.90 -2.62
C LYS A 87 -4.32 -12.71 -1.47
N TYR A 88 -3.86 -12.09 -0.37
CA TYR A 88 -4.64 -11.89 0.85
C TYR A 88 -5.06 -10.43 1.06
N LEU A 89 -5.08 -9.62 -0.01
CA LEU A 89 -5.39 -8.18 0.10
C LEU A 89 -6.75 -7.92 0.75
N ASN A 90 -7.74 -8.77 0.49
CA ASN A 90 -9.07 -8.64 1.10
C ASN A 90 -9.05 -8.91 2.61
N ILE A 91 -8.17 -9.82 3.08
CA ILE A 91 -7.99 -10.07 4.52
C ILE A 91 -7.32 -8.84 5.15
N PHE A 92 -6.27 -8.30 4.55
CA PHE A 92 -5.64 -7.07 5.04
C PHE A 92 -6.58 -5.86 5.05
N LYS A 93 -7.54 -5.79 4.13
CA LYS A 93 -8.58 -4.74 4.12
C LYS A 93 -9.57 -4.92 5.27
N ALA A 94 -9.95 -6.15 5.58
CA ALA A 94 -10.87 -6.46 6.67
C ALA A 94 -10.20 -6.33 8.05
N ASP A 95 -8.94 -6.75 8.15
CA ASP A 95 -8.12 -6.66 9.37
C ASP A 95 -6.71 -6.13 9.03
N PRO A 96 -6.52 -4.80 9.08
CA PRO A 96 -5.19 -4.18 8.93
C PRO A 96 -4.22 -4.58 10.06
N GLY A 97 -4.76 -4.97 11.22
CA GLY A 97 -4.04 -5.43 12.39
C GLY A 97 -3.48 -6.85 12.26
N TRP A 98 -3.87 -7.60 11.23
CA TRP A 98 -3.59 -9.03 11.07
C TRP A 98 -2.14 -9.39 11.41
N ASN A 99 -1.98 -10.27 12.40
CA ASN A 99 -0.68 -10.56 13.00
C ASN A 99 0.21 -11.40 12.07
N ILE A 100 1.53 -11.29 12.28
CA ILE A 100 2.52 -11.94 11.42
C ILE A 100 2.37 -13.48 11.43
N SER A 101 2.12 -14.07 12.60
CA SER A 101 1.93 -15.52 12.73
C SER A 101 0.74 -16.03 11.91
N GLY A 102 -0.36 -15.28 11.85
CA GLY A 102 -1.53 -15.61 11.05
C GLY A 102 -1.24 -15.58 9.55
N ILE A 103 -0.38 -14.66 9.09
CA ILE A 103 0.08 -14.63 7.69
C ILE A 103 0.92 -15.87 7.38
N VAL A 104 1.82 -16.26 8.28
CA VAL A 104 2.63 -17.48 8.12
C VAL A 104 1.73 -18.72 8.05
N GLU A 105 0.75 -18.82 8.94
CA GLU A 105 -0.14 -19.98 9.03
C GLU A 105 -1.05 -20.13 7.81
N ILE A 106 -1.64 -19.03 7.30
CA ILE A 106 -2.49 -19.13 6.10
C ILE A 106 -1.69 -19.53 4.86
N VAL A 107 -0.45 -19.05 4.74
CA VAL A 107 0.44 -19.42 3.63
C VAL A 107 0.82 -20.89 3.72
N ARG A 108 1.06 -21.39 4.94
CA ARG A 108 1.29 -22.81 5.21
C ARG A 108 0.06 -23.64 4.82
N LYS A 109 -1.13 -23.23 5.25
CA LYS A 109 -2.40 -23.90 4.96
C LYS A 109 -2.72 -23.96 3.46
N ASP A 110 -2.52 -22.86 2.74
CA ASP A 110 -2.92 -22.77 1.33
C ASP A 110 -1.91 -23.40 0.37
N PHE A 111 -0.63 -23.43 0.74
CA PHE A 111 0.46 -23.77 -0.20
C PHE A 111 1.52 -24.74 0.34
N ASP A 112 1.42 -25.22 1.58
CA ASP A 112 2.42 -26.06 2.26
C ASP A 112 3.81 -25.41 2.37
N TYR A 113 3.86 -24.07 2.46
CA TYR A 113 5.11 -23.31 2.63
C TYR A 113 5.20 -22.68 4.01
N THR A 114 6.32 -22.87 4.69
CA THR A 114 6.69 -22.08 5.86
C THR A 114 7.51 -20.89 5.40
N ILE A 115 7.03 -19.67 5.66
CA ILE A 115 7.74 -18.44 5.32
C ILE A 115 8.35 -17.80 6.57
N GLU A 116 9.46 -17.08 6.38
CA GLU A 116 10.06 -16.28 7.44
C GLU A 116 9.15 -15.12 7.88
N ASN A 117 9.22 -14.77 9.16
CA ASN A 117 8.49 -13.62 9.73
C ASN A 117 8.79 -12.32 8.98
N LEU A 118 10.04 -12.11 8.54
CA LEU A 118 10.41 -10.92 7.77
C LEU A 118 9.69 -10.86 6.41
N LYS A 119 9.49 -12.00 5.75
CA LYS A 119 8.76 -12.09 4.47
C LYS A 119 7.27 -11.78 4.67
N ALA A 120 6.68 -12.28 5.75
CA ALA A 120 5.31 -11.97 6.16
C ALA A 120 5.13 -10.49 6.53
N TRP A 121 6.07 -9.91 7.30
CA TRP A 121 6.06 -8.49 7.64
C TRP A 121 6.15 -7.59 6.41
N ARG A 122 7.04 -7.90 5.46
CA ARG A 122 7.14 -7.19 4.18
C ARG A 122 5.85 -7.29 3.37
N ALA A 123 5.17 -8.44 3.40
CA ALA A 123 3.88 -8.61 2.73
C ALA A 123 2.80 -7.73 3.36
N LYS A 124 2.73 -7.70 4.70
CA LYS A 124 1.82 -6.82 5.44
C LYS A 124 2.09 -5.35 5.13
N SER A 125 3.33 -4.89 5.28
CA SER A 125 3.72 -3.51 4.96
C SER A 125 3.36 -3.13 3.51
N GLN A 126 3.61 -4.01 2.55
CA GLN A 126 3.25 -3.77 1.14
C GLN A 126 1.74 -3.69 0.93
N ALA A 127 0.94 -4.52 1.62
CA ALA A 127 -0.51 -4.50 1.54
C ALA A 127 -1.09 -3.22 2.16
N LEU A 128 -0.62 -2.82 3.35
CA LEU A 128 -1.06 -1.60 4.01
C LEU A 128 -0.73 -0.35 3.17
N LYS A 129 0.45 -0.32 2.54
CA LYS A 129 0.81 0.72 1.58
C LYS A 129 -0.14 0.79 0.36
N TRP A 130 -0.69 -0.33 -0.08
CA TRP A 130 -1.70 -0.32 -1.15
C TRP A 130 -3.09 0.10 -0.68
N ILE A 131 -3.41 -0.10 0.61
CA ILE A 131 -4.70 0.23 1.21
C ILE A 131 -4.75 1.72 1.57
N TYR A 132 -3.75 2.20 2.32
CA TYR A 132 -3.70 3.57 2.83
C TYR A 132 -2.97 4.54 1.91
N GLY A 133 -2.16 4.02 1.00
CA GLY A 133 -1.30 4.82 0.13
C GLY A 133 0.13 4.90 0.66
N ASP A 134 0.93 5.70 -0.03
CA ASP A 134 2.31 6.01 0.33
C ASP A 134 2.33 7.36 1.03
N GLU A 135 2.81 7.39 2.27
CA GLU A 135 2.84 8.59 3.11
C GLU A 135 3.69 9.68 2.44
N GLY A 136 4.83 9.34 1.85
CA GLY A 136 5.70 10.29 1.15
C GLY A 136 4.99 10.96 -0.04
N LEU A 137 4.23 10.18 -0.83
CA LEU A 137 3.39 10.72 -1.89
C LEU A 137 2.25 11.59 -1.36
N GLN A 138 1.72 11.32 -0.17
CA GLN A 138 0.70 12.16 0.47
C GLN A 138 1.28 13.50 0.94
N TYR A 139 2.41 13.49 1.64
CA TYR A 139 3.12 14.73 2.02
C TYR A 139 3.52 15.56 0.79
N GLY A 140 3.88 14.90 -0.32
CA GLY A 140 4.15 15.55 -1.61
C GLY A 140 2.97 16.35 -2.17
N LYS A 141 1.73 16.02 -1.79
CA LYS A 141 0.50 16.70 -2.24
C LYS A 141 0.08 17.88 -1.36
N LEU A 142 0.76 18.15 -0.24
CA LEU A 142 0.33 19.18 0.72
C LEU A 142 0.17 20.58 0.09
N LEU A 143 1.03 20.97 -0.85
CA LEU A 143 0.91 22.27 -1.52
C LEU A 143 -0.35 22.35 -2.39
N SER A 144 -0.63 21.30 -3.16
CA SER A 144 -1.85 21.18 -3.95
C SER A 144 -3.09 21.14 -3.06
N TYR A 145 -3.01 20.44 -1.92
CA TYR A 145 -4.10 20.38 -0.95
C TYR A 145 -4.37 21.75 -0.32
N ARG A 146 -3.32 22.50 0.06
CA ARG A 146 -3.44 23.89 0.53
C ARG A 146 -4.14 24.76 -0.51
N ALA A 147 -3.72 24.70 -1.78
CA ALA A 147 -4.34 25.48 -2.84
C ALA A 147 -5.83 25.15 -2.99
N GLU A 148 -6.18 23.87 -2.93
CA GLU A 148 -7.55 23.41 -3.04
C GLU A 148 -8.43 23.82 -1.85
N LEU A 149 -7.89 23.77 -0.62
CA LEU A 149 -8.59 24.26 0.57
C LEU A 149 -8.90 25.76 0.46
N LEU A 150 -7.94 26.58 0.03
CA LEU A 150 -8.13 28.02 -0.13
C LEU A 150 -9.11 28.35 -1.26
N ARG A 151 -9.13 27.55 -2.34
CA ARG A 151 -10.05 27.70 -3.48
C ARG A 151 -11.49 27.33 -3.10
N SER A 152 -11.68 26.21 -2.42
CA SER A 152 -13.00 25.66 -2.08
C SER A 152 -13.62 26.30 -0.83
N ASN A 153 -12.79 26.80 0.09
CA ASN A 153 -13.23 27.42 1.35
C ASN A 153 -12.61 28.82 1.48
N PRO A 154 -13.17 29.84 0.80
CA PRO A 154 -12.71 31.22 0.92
C PRO A 154 -12.66 31.70 2.38
N GLY A 155 -11.66 32.53 2.71
CA GLY A 155 -11.44 33.04 4.07
C GLY A 155 -10.71 32.07 5.02
N SER A 156 -10.35 30.86 4.56
CA SER A 156 -9.54 29.91 5.31
C SER A 156 -8.08 30.36 5.47
N ASN A 157 -7.47 30.00 6.59
CA ASN A 157 -6.06 30.17 6.87
C ASN A 157 -5.37 28.80 6.80
N VAL A 158 -4.53 28.61 5.78
CA VAL A 158 -3.76 27.37 5.59
C VAL A 158 -2.28 27.68 5.45
N VAL A 159 -1.47 27.17 6.36
CA VAL A 159 -0.02 27.42 6.44
C VAL A 159 0.73 26.10 6.37
N ILE A 160 1.80 26.08 5.60
CA ILE A 160 2.73 24.95 5.54
C ILE A 160 4.12 25.51 5.87
N TRP A 161 4.73 25.01 6.93
CA TRP A 161 6.09 25.38 7.33
C TRP A 161 7.09 24.35 6.78
N ARG A 162 8.18 24.86 6.20
CA ARG A 162 9.27 24.05 5.64
C ARG A 162 10.61 24.71 5.88
N ASP A 163 11.63 23.89 6.09
CA ASP A 163 13.03 24.33 6.15
C ASP A 163 13.90 23.41 5.31
N GLY A 164 14.64 23.97 4.34
CA GLY A 164 15.50 23.19 3.43
C GLY A 164 14.76 22.06 2.68
N GLY A 165 13.46 22.23 2.41
CA GLY A 165 12.62 21.18 1.80
C GLY A 165 12.08 20.13 2.77
N LYS A 166 12.45 20.17 4.05
CA LYS A 166 11.88 19.34 5.11
C LYS A 166 10.55 19.92 5.58
N PHE A 167 9.60 19.05 5.85
CA PHE A 167 8.32 19.41 6.45
C PHE A 167 8.52 19.75 7.93
N LEU A 168 8.03 20.93 8.36
CA LEU A 168 8.03 21.34 9.77
C LEU A 168 6.63 21.35 10.37
N GLY A 169 5.63 21.73 9.56
CA GLY A 169 4.26 21.64 9.99
C GLY A 169 3.24 22.07 8.95
N PHE A 170 1.98 21.83 9.28
CA PHE A 170 0.81 22.14 8.49
C PHE A 170 -0.29 22.62 9.42
N TYR A 171 -0.88 23.77 9.17
CA TYR A 171 -2.00 24.32 9.94
C TYR A 171 -3.16 24.63 9.03
N VAL A 172 -4.36 24.31 9.48
CA VAL A 172 -5.62 24.58 8.79
C VAL A 172 -6.65 25.14 9.75
N CYS A 173 -7.18 26.31 9.41
CA CYS A 173 -8.35 26.91 10.03
C CYS A 173 -9.31 27.34 8.91
N LEU A 174 -10.47 26.69 8.83
CA LEU A 174 -11.42 26.95 7.75
C LEU A 174 -12.16 28.25 8.00
N GLY A 175 -12.40 29.02 6.94
CA GLY A 175 -13.05 30.33 7.03
C GLY A 175 -14.39 30.29 7.75
N ALA A 176 -15.25 29.32 7.39
CA ALA A 176 -16.54 29.12 8.04
C ALA A 176 -16.41 28.79 9.53
N LEU A 177 -15.46 27.93 9.92
CA LEU A 177 -15.23 27.57 11.34
C LEU A 177 -14.72 28.75 12.15
N LYS A 178 -13.82 29.56 11.55
CA LYS A 178 -13.31 30.79 12.16
C LYS A 178 -14.43 31.78 12.47
N GLU A 179 -15.33 32.02 11.52
CA GLU A 179 -16.44 32.97 11.71
C GLU A 179 -17.53 32.42 12.64
N ALA A 180 -17.83 31.12 12.57
CA ALA A 180 -18.74 30.45 13.51
C ALA A 180 -18.22 30.51 14.96
N PHE A 181 -16.92 30.31 15.16
CA PHE A 181 -16.28 30.47 16.46
C PHE A 181 -16.46 31.89 17.01
N LYS A 182 -16.14 32.91 16.21
CA LYS A 182 -16.25 34.32 16.62
C LYS A 182 -17.68 34.76 16.92
N SER A 183 -18.65 34.23 16.17
CA SER A 183 -20.05 34.71 16.23
C SER A 183 -20.86 34.05 17.32
N GLY A 184 -20.56 32.81 17.70
CA GLY A 184 -21.41 32.07 18.63
C GLY A 184 -20.70 31.23 19.68
N CYS A 185 -19.44 30.80 19.46
CA CYS A 185 -18.79 29.97 20.47
C CYS A 185 -18.46 30.78 21.72
N ARG A 186 -18.43 30.09 22.86
CA ARG A 186 -17.94 30.66 24.12
C ARG A 186 -16.47 31.08 23.93
N PRO A 187 -15.98 32.14 24.61
CA PRO A 187 -14.60 32.61 24.53
C PRO A 187 -13.64 31.69 25.29
N LEU A 188 -13.69 30.40 24.97
CA LEU A 188 -12.90 29.32 25.56
C LEU A 188 -12.45 28.41 24.43
N ILE A 189 -11.14 28.14 24.40
CA ILE A 189 -10.53 27.16 23.50
C ILE A 189 -9.84 26.08 24.33
N SER A 190 -9.89 24.86 23.83
CA SER A 190 -9.13 23.72 24.33
C SER A 190 -8.25 23.19 23.20
N LEU A 191 -7.07 22.76 23.57
CA LEU A 191 -6.06 22.21 22.68
C LEU A 191 -5.79 20.77 23.12
N ASN A 192 -5.83 19.85 22.16
CA ASN A 192 -5.47 18.46 22.40
C ASN A 192 -4.50 17.98 21.32
N GLY A 193 -3.63 17.05 21.68
CA GLY A 193 -2.58 16.51 20.82
C GLY A 193 -2.61 14.99 20.75
N TYR A 194 -2.27 14.44 19.58
CA TYR A 194 -2.07 13.02 19.38
C TYR A 194 -0.79 12.75 18.59
N TRP A 195 0.01 11.79 19.05
CA TRP A 195 1.25 11.39 18.39
C TRP A 195 0.95 10.47 17.20
N LEU A 196 1.31 10.91 16.00
CA LEU A 196 1.18 10.12 14.78
C LEU A 196 2.17 8.95 14.80
N LYS A 197 1.66 7.74 14.52
CA LYS A 197 2.45 6.50 14.50
C LYS A 197 2.87 6.08 13.09
N ASP A 198 2.94 7.02 12.16
CA ASP A 198 3.36 6.74 10.80
C ASP A 198 4.90 6.76 10.66
N THR A 199 5.39 6.60 9.42
CA THR A 199 6.83 6.57 9.13
C THR A 199 7.53 7.89 9.46
N TYR A 200 6.81 9.02 9.44
CA TYR A 200 7.36 10.36 9.63
C TYR A 200 7.14 10.90 11.05
N GLY A 201 6.21 10.31 11.81
CA GLY A 201 5.82 10.75 13.14
C GLY A 201 5.11 12.10 13.13
N GLY A 202 5.32 12.86 14.21
CA GLY A 202 4.75 14.18 14.40
C GLY A 202 3.51 14.19 15.31
N ASN A 203 3.00 15.38 15.55
CA ASN A 203 1.90 15.64 16.48
C ASN A 203 0.73 16.24 15.72
N LEU A 204 -0.41 15.55 15.75
CA LEU A 204 -1.70 16.09 15.33
C LEU A 204 -2.29 16.88 16.50
N LEU A 205 -2.38 18.19 16.33
CA LEU A 205 -2.99 19.11 17.27
C LEU A 205 -4.40 19.48 16.77
N SER A 206 -5.37 19.45 17.67
CA SER A 206 -6.73 19.93 17.42
C SER A 206 -7.07 21.07 18.36
N ILE A 207 -7.59 22.15 17.82
CA ILE A 207 -8.14 23.29 18.57
C ILE A 207 -9.65 23.18 18.51
N VAL A 208 -10.29 23.08 19.67
CA VAL A 208 -11.75 22.99 19.81
C VAL A 208 -12.27 24.10 20.73
N ALA A 209 -13.51 24.50 20.53
CA ALA A 209 -14.25 25.42 21.37
C ALA A 209 -15.54 24.75 21.87
N ILE A 210 -16.32 25.49 22.66
CA ILE A 210 -17.66 25.09 23.10
C ILE A 210 -18.68 26.03 22.45
N ASP A 211 -19.64 25.46 21.72
CA ASP A 211 -20.71 26.23 21.09
C ASP A 211 -21.83 26.63 22.09
N PRO A 212 -22.84 27.41 21.68
CA PRO A 212 -23.97 27.76 22.56
C PRO A 212 -24.78 26.57 23.07
N ASN A 213 -24.68 25.41 22.43
CA ASN A 213 -25.40 24.18 22.77
C ASN A 213 -24.53 23.21 23.59
N ASP A 214 -23.43 23.70 24.19
CA ASP A 214 -22.50 22.91 24.99
C ASP A 214 -21.84 21.73 24.23
N CYS A 215 -21.76 21.84 22.90
CA CYS A 215 -21.11 20.84 22.05
C CYS A 215 -19.67 21.22 21.72
N ILE A 216 -18.82 20.19 21.49
CA ILE A 216 -17.45 20.38 21.04
C ILE A 216 -17.47 20.89 19.59
N PHE A 217 -16.90 22.07 19.39
CA PHE A 217 -16.83 22.73 18.09
C PHE A 217 -15.39 22.74 17.55
N PRO A 218 -15.09 22.14 16.39
CA PRO A 218 -13.74 22.18 15.83
C PRO A 218 -13.43 23.57 15.26
N VAL A 219 -12.29 24.15 15.67
CA VAL A 219 -11.86 25.47 15.19
C VAL A 219 -10.74 25.34 14.15
N ALA A 220 -9.70 24.58 14.50
CA ALA A 220 -8.54 24.40 13.64
C ALA A 220 -7.81 23.09 13.98
N TYR A 221 -6.93 22.66 13.08
CA TYR A 221 -6.01 21.55 13.34
C TYR A 221 -4.64 21.84 12.75
N ALA A 222 -3.62 21.20 13.33
CA ALA A 222 -2.26 21.28 12.86
C ALA A 222 -1.54 19.93 12.93
N VAL A 223 -0.63 19.67 12.00
CA VAL A 223 0.33 18.58 12.08
C VAL A 223 1.71 19.21 12.20
N ILE A 224 2.41 18.95 13.30
CA ILE A 224 3.75 19.48 13.56
C ILE A 224 4.76 18.33 13.53
N ALA A 225 5.85 18.50 12.79
CA ALA A 225 6.87 17.45 12.63
C ALA A 225 7.70 17.24 13.90
N GLU A 226 7.97 18.31 14.65
CA GLU A 226 8.74 18.27 15.88
C GLU A 226 7.86 17.98 17.11
N THR A 227 8.50 17.50 18.16
CA THR A 227 7.93 17.35 19.50
C THR A 227 7.53 18.71 20.06
N GLU A 228 6.48 18.75 20.87
CA GLU A 228 6.01 19.97 21.54
C GLU A 228 7.16 20.68 22.26
N SER A 229 7.57 21.84 21.74
CA SER A 229 8.63 22.67 22.30
C SER A 229 8.19 24.14 22.34
N LYS A 230 8.73 24.94 23.26
CA LYS A 230 8.42 26.38 23.29
C LYS A 230 8.59 27.06 21.92
N LYS A 231 9.58 26.63 21.14
CA LYS A 231 9.87 27.13 19.79
C LYS A 231 8.80 26.75 18.76
N THR A 232 8.16 25.59 18.88
CA THR A 232 7.05 25.19 17.99
C THR A 232 5.73 25.90 18.34
N TRP A 233 5.62 26.46 19.55
CA TRP A 233 4.43 27.16 20.06
C TRP A 233 4.51 28.69 19.93
N SER A 234 5.69 29.25 19.67
CA SER A 234 5.96 30.70 19.50
C SER A 234 6.02 31.08 18.03
#